data_AF-A0A7Y4JQ21-F1
#
_entry.id   AF-A0A7Y4JQ21-F1
#
_cell.length_a   1.000
_cell.length_b   1.000
_cell.length_c   1.000
_cell.angle_alpha   90.00
_cell.angle_beta   90.00
_cell.angle_gamma   90.00
#
_symmetry.space_group_name_H-M   'P 1'
#
loop_
_entity.id
_entity.type
_entity.pdbx_description
1 polymer ?
#
loop_
_entity_poly.entity_id
_entity_poly.type
_entity_poly.pdbx_seq_one_letter_code
_entity_poly.pdbx_strand_id
1 'polypeptide(L)'
;MPLSAKDIFQSRWSWPAHLQKEITYRKPETKGGVGSLEVKSYHALVRTIGYCWFRSESSVLLRGQTKCYRSLAPSASRSTDPAGLIGSMDAFLDRFRAATNFDTGPIFQRTTEPTLQHYGLRTRWLDLVDSIPHALFFATHRLVTSPFDPSKKAYIKSPKGEGVIYVIDVGDITPASVAGSTIPGLFDTDWGGTVCDLRRAKPSHALRPHAQHGWLCRGPDGKLDLWDRVILRIFFNVADARPWIDGALSVEPEGMFPPPSWDEVFKMLISEKVNTFLTSERATGLDLGEILNFDFH
;
A
#
# COMPACT_ATOMS: atom_id res chain seq x y z
N MET A 1 8.22 4.89 32.07
CA MET A 1 8.52 4.72 30.63
C MET A 1 7.28 5.15 29.86
N PRO A 2 7.41 5.96 28.78
CA PRO A 2 6.27 6.17 27.88
C PRO A 2 5.80 4.81 27.35
N LEU A 3 4.49 4.57 27.36
CA LEU A 3 3.89 3.37 26.77
C LEU A 3 4.15 3.38 25.27
N SER A 4 4.51 2.24 24.68
CA SER A 4 4.64 2.14 23.22
C SER A 4 3.28 2.44 22.56
N ALA A 5 3.28 2.93 21.31
CA ALA A 5 2.04 3.17 20.57
C ALA A 5 1.13 1.91 20.54
N LYS A 6 1.76 0.73 20.43
CA LYS A 6 1.08 -0.57 20.48
C LYS A 6 0.41 -0.84 21.83
N ASP A 7 1.00 -0.42 22.95
CA ASP A 7 0.39 -0.56 24.28
C ASP A 7 -0.72 0.47 24.52
N ILE A 8 -0.58 1.67 23.96
CA ILE A 8 -1.60 2.72 24.03
C ILE A 8 -2.88 2.25 23.33
N PHE A 9 -2.80 1.64 22.15
CA PHE A 9 -4.01 1.28 21.41
C PHE A 9 -4.63 -0.08 21.81
N GLN A 10 -4.03 -0.78 22.78
CA GLN A 10 -4.55 -2.04 23.31
C GLN A 10 -5.62 -1.88 24.39
N SER A 11 -5.86 -0.70 24.95
CA SER A 11 -6.87 -0.48 25.99
C SER A 11 -7.95 0.49 25.54
N ARG A 12 -9.16 0.35 26.08
CA ARG A 12 -10.23 1.36 25.91
C ARG A 12 -9.90 2.65 26.69
N TRP A 13 -9.23 2.52 27.83
CA TRP A 13 -9.05 3.61 28.81
C TRP A 13 -7.94 4.58 28.44
N SER A 14 -7.08 4.21 27.49
CA SER A 14 -6.03 5.05 26.92
C SER A 14 -6.55 6.06 25.90
N TRP A 15 -7.82 5.96 25.48
CA TRP A 15 -8.43 6.90 24.56
C TRP A 15 -9.02 8.11 25.30
N PRO A 16 -8.93 9.34 24.76
CA PRO A 16 -9.58 10.50 25.35
C PRO A 16 -11.09 10.30 25.56
N ALA A 17 -11.64 10.82 26.66
CA ALA A 17 -13.05 10.61 27.03
C ALA A 17 -14.05 11.04 25.95
N HIS A 18 -13.72 12.05 25.14
CA HIS A 18 -14.55 12.46 24.00
C HIS A 18 -14.55 11.42 22.87
N LEU A 19 -13.41 10.80 22.57
CA LEU A 19 -13.31 9.73 21.57
C LEU A 19 -13.97 8.43 22.05
N GLN A 20 -13.89 8.10 23.34
CA GLN A 20 -14.53 6.92 23.91
C GLN A 20 -16.07 6.86 23.71
N LYS A 21 -16.70 8.00 23.42
CA LYS A 21 -18.14 8.10 23.11
C LYS A 21 -18.44 7.83 21.63
N GLU A 22 -17.45 7.97 20.75
CA GLU A 22 -17.58 7.88 19.31
C GLU A 22 -17.04 6.56 18.73
N ILE A 23 -16.22 5.85 19.52
CA ILE A 23 -15.58 4.58 19.14
C ILE A 23 -16.12 3.42 19.99
N THR A 24 -16.28 2.26 19.38
CA THR A 24 -16.57 1.02 20.08
C THR A 24 -15.32 0.14 20.09
N TYR A 25 -14.78 -0.14 21.28
CA TYR A 25 -13.62 -1.01 21.39
C TYR A 25 -14.00 -2.48 21.15
N ARG A 26 -13.29 -3.13 20.24
CA ARG A 26 -13.40 -4.57 19.96
C ARG A 26 -12.26 -5.28 20.67
N LYS A 27 -12.61 -6.20 21.56
CA LYS A 27 -11.61 -7.00 22.29
C LYS A 27 -10.72 -7.75 21.29
N PRO A 28 -9.39 -7.78 21.50
CA PRO A 28 -8.50 -8.62 20.72
C PRO A 28 -8.95 -10.08 20.82
N GLU A 29 -8.88 -10.80 19.70
CA GLU A 29 -9.23 -12.23 19.66
C GLU A 29 -8.28 -13.08 20.52
N THR A 30 -7.06 -12.59 20.73
CA THR A 30 -6.01 -13.25 21.53
C THR A 30 -5.38 -12.27 22.52
N LYS A 31 -4.90 -12.78 23.67
CA LYS A 31 -4.17 -11.98 24.66
C LYS A 31 -2.89 -11.43 24.02
N GLY A 32 -2.70 -10.11 24.04
CA GLY A 32 -1.59 -9.43 23.35
C GLY A 32 -1.79 -9.22 21.85
N GLY A 33 -2.99 -9.51 21.31
CA GLY A 33 -3.33 -9.23 19.93
C GLY A 33 -3.48 -7.73 19.63
N VAL A 34 -3.48 -7.38 18.34
CA VAL A 34 -3.61 -5.99 17.88
C VAL A 34 -4.96 -5.41 18.31
N GLY A 35 -4.93 -4.20 18.89
CA GLY A 35 -6.11 -3.46 19.29
C GLY A 35 -7.10 -3.25 18.13
N SER A 36 -8.38 -3.16 18.44
CA SER A 36 -9.42 -2.98 17.43
C SER A 36 -10.51 -2.05 17.89
N LEU A 37 -10.95 -1.19 16.98
CA LEU A 37 -12.01 -0.23 17.21
C LEU A 37 -13.00 -0.27 16.06
N GLU A 38 -14.23 0.08 16.34
CA GLU A 38 -15.24 0.40 15.34
C GLU A 38 -15.60 1.87 15.42
N VAL A 39 -15.68 2.51 14.27
CA VAL A 39 -16.12 3.90 14.11
C VAL A 39 -17.41 3.95 13.28
N LYS A 40 -18.31 4.86 13.64
CA LYS A 40 -19.62 5.00 12.98
C LYS A 40 -19.78 6.31 12.19
N SER A 41 -18.75 7.15 12.17
CA SER A 41 -18.76 8.42 11.44
C SER A 41 -17.37 8.80 10.93
N TYR A 42 -17.33 9.63 9.89
CA TYR A 42 -16.09 10.17 9.36
C TYR A 42 -15.31 10.98 10.41
N HIS A 43 -16.01 11.77 11.23
CA HIS A 43 -15.38 12.55 12.31
C HIS A 43 -14.68 11.66 13.34
N ALA A 44 -15.32 10.54 13.73
CA ALA A 44 -14.72 9.57 14.64
C ALA A 44 -13.47 8.93 14.02
N LEU A 45 -13.51 8.59 12.73
CA LEU A 45 -12.36 8.06 12.00
C LEU A 45 -11.19 9.06 11.97
N VAL A 46 -11.44 10.30 11.56
CA VAL A 46 -10.44 11.37 11.46
C VAL A 46 -9.77 11.61 12.82
N ARG A 47 -10.57 11.73 13.89
CA ARG A 47 -10.03 11.93 15.25
C ARG A 47 -9.25 10.72 15.75
N THR A 48 -9.70 9.50 15.44
CA THR A 48 -9.01 8.27 15.85
C THR A 48 -7.63 8.19 15.20
N ILE A 49 -7.55 8.38 13.88
CA ILE A 49 -6.27 8.36 13.14
C ILE A 49 -5.39 9.54 13.55
N GLY A 50 -5.95 10.75 13.69
CA GLY A 50 -5.22 11.92 14.17
C GLY A 50 -4.61 11.72 15.56
N TYR A 51 -5.33 11.06 16.47
CA TYR A 51 -4.80 10.68 17.77
C TYR A 51 -3.68 9.65 17.67
N CYS A 52 -3.76 8.71 16.71
CA CYS A 52 -2.68 7.77 16.45
C CYS A 52 -1.40 8.50 16.03
N TRP A 53 -1.49 9.42 15.08
CA TRP A 53 -0.35 10.25 14.68
C TRP A 53 0.19 11.10 15.82
N PHE A 54 -0.69 11.73 16.61
CA PHE A 54 -0.27 12.57 17.74
C PHE A 54 0.48 11.80 18.84
N ARG A 55 0.13 10.52 19.06
CA ARG A 55 0.73 9.69 20.12
C ARG A 55 1.91 8.86 19.66
N SER A 56 2.09 8.68 18.36
CA SER A 56 3.19 7.90 17.81
C SER A 56 4.41 8.81 17.67
N GLU A 57 5.54 8.37 18.21
CA GLU A 57 6.82 9.09 18.07
C GLU A 57 7.45 8.82 16.69
N SER A 58 7.12 7.67 16.11
CA SER A 58 7.55 7.18 14.81
C SER A 58 6.57 7.52 13.68
N SER A 59 6.97 7.23 12.44
CA SER A 59 6.11 7.43 11.26
C SER A 59 5.00 6.38 11.22
N VAL A 60 3.76 6.84 11.01
CA VAL A 60 2.58 5.97 10.92
C VAL A 60 1.86 6.16 9.60
N LEU A 61 1.58 5.03 8.94
CA LEU A 61 0.87 4.96 7.66
C LEU A 61 -0.37 4.09 7.76
N LEU A 62 -1.21 4.15 6.74
CA LEU A 62 -2.51 3.51 6.68
C LEU A 62 -2.55 2.47 5.57
N ARG A 63 -3.34 1.42 5.76
CA ARG A 63 -3.71 0.49 4.68
C ARG A 63 -5.18 0.14 4.76
N GLY A 64 -5.94 0.53 3.75
CA GLY A 64 -7.33 0.13 3.59
C GLY A 64 -7.49 -1.25 3.00
N GLN A 65 -8.43 -2.04 3.50
CA GLN A 65 -8.79 -3.35 2.96
C GLN A 65 -10.29 -3.62 3.09
N THR A 66 -10.86 -4.29 2.10
CA THR A 66 -12.27 -4.74 2.11
C THR A 66 -12.50 -6.01 2.94
N LYS A 67 -11.43 -6.58 3.51
CA LYS A 67 -11.44 -7.77 4.36
C LYS A 67 -10.39 -7.63 5.45
N CYS A 68 -10.70 -8.15 6.64
CA CYS A 68 -9.72 -8.26 7.71
C CYS A 68 -8.83 -9.48 7.50
N TYR A 69 -7.61 -9.25 7.03
CA TYR A 69 -6.53 -10.23 7.03
C TYR A 69 -5.85 -10.29 8.40
N ARG A 70 -5.17 -11.42 8.66
CA ARG A 70 -4.32 -11.64 9.85
C ARG A 70 -2.82 -11.67 9.51
N SER A 71 -2.49 -11.20 8.31
CA SER A 71 -1.14 -11.14 7.74
C SER A 71 -1.07 -9.93 6.81
N LEU A 72 0.07 -9.25 6.79
CA LEU A 72 0.40 -8.20 5.83
C LEU A 72 1.63 -8.62 5.01
N ALA A 73 1.53 -9.80 4.39
CA ALA A 73 2.53 -10.25 3.44
C ALA A 73 2.41 -9.50 2.11
N PRO A 74 3.52 -9.10 1.45
CA PRO A 74 3.49 -8.42 0.16
C PRO A 74 3.03 -9.37 -0.95
N SER A 75 2.78 -8.82 -2.14
CA SER A 75 2.16 -9.55 -3.24
C SER A 75 3.01 -10.72 -3.76
N ALA A 76 4.34 -10.60 -3.78
CA ALA A 76 5.22 -11.71 -4.16
C ALA A 76 5.17 -12.88 -3.17
N SER A 77 5.01 -12.60 -1.88
CA SER A 77 4.95 -13.62 -0.83
C SER A 77 3.66 -14.45 -0.84
N ARG A 78 2.68 -14.05 -1.66
CA ARG A 78 1.40 -14.75 -1.85
C ARG A 78 1.36 -15.58 -3.14
N SER A 79 2.48 -15.65 -3.86
CA SER A 79 2.60 -16.51 -5.05
C SER A 79 2.65 -17.99 -4.68
N THR A 80 2.57 -18.87 -5.67
CA THR A 80 2.66 -20.33 -5.47
C THR A 80 4.06 -20.77 -5.06
N ASP A 81 5.10 -20.04 -5.47
CA ASP A 81 6.48 -20.21 -5.03
C ASP A 81 7.07 -18.87 -4.53
N PRO A 82 6.75 -18.46 -3.29
CA PRO A 82 7.25 -17.23 -2.70
C PRO A 82 8.77 -17.15 -2.65
N ALA A 83 9.44 -18.26 -2.34
CA ALA A 83 10.89 -18.28 -2.15
C ALA A 83 11.61 -18.09 -3.49
N GLY A 84 11.18 -18.80 -4.54
CA GLY A 84 11.73 -18.64 -5.88
C GLY A 84 11.51 -17.23 -6.45
N LEU A 85 10.30 -16.68 -6.29
CA LEU A 85 9.96 -15.35 -6.77
C LEU A 85 10.80 -14.25 -6.10
N ILE A 86 10.96 -14.33 -4.77
CA ILE A 86 11.72 -13.35 -3.99
C ILE A 86 13.21 -13.48 -4.30
N GLY A 87 13.74 -14.70 -4.37
CA GLY A 87 15.14 -14.95 -4.70
C GLY A 87 15.52 -14.51 -6.13
N SER A 88 14.55 -14.48 -7.03
CA SER A 88 14.76 -14.07 -8.44
C SER A 88 14.50 -12.59 -8.69
N MET A 89 13.99 -11.84 -7.71
CA MET A 89 13.49 -10.48 -7.92
C MET A 89 14.60 -9.51 -8.38
N ASP A 90 15.76 -9.53 -7.75
CA ASP A 90 16.84 -8.61 -8.14
C ASP A 90 17.35 -8.89 -9.56
N ALA A 91 17.51 -10.16 -9.92
CA ALA A 91 17.88 -10.57 -11.26
C ALA A 91 16.80 -10.20 -12.31
N PHE A 92 15.52 -10.33 -11.96
CA PHE A 92 14.41 -9.87 -12.80
C PHE A 92 14.49 -8.36 -13.03
N LEU A 93 14.69 -7.57 -11.97
CA LEU A 93 14.78 -6.12 -12.06
C LEU A 93 15.96 -5.67 -12.93
N ASP A 94 17.11 -6.35 -12.85
CA ASP A 94 18.26 -6.09 -13.71
C ASP A 94 17.92 -6.33 -15.19
N ARG A 95 17.32 -7.48 -15.52
CA ARG A 95 16.87 -7.79 -16.88
C ARG A 95 15.80 -6.82 -17.36
N PHE A 96 14.84 -6.47 -16.50
CA PHE A 96 13.77 -5.54 -16.82
C PHE A 96 14.33 -4.18 -17.22
N ARG A 97 15.24 -3.61 -16.42
CA ARG A 97 15.87 -2.32 -16.73
C ARG A 97 16.69 -2.38 -18.02
N ALA A 98 17.49 -3.44 -18.21
CA ALA A 98 18.30 -3.63 -19.40
C ALA A 98 17.44 -3.76 -20.67
N ALA A 99 16.34 -4.53 -20.59
CA ALA A 99 15.44 -4.72 -21.71
C ALA A 99 14.65 -3.44 -22.01
N THR A 100 14.11 -2.76 -21.00
CA THR A 100 13.13 -1.68 -21.17
C THR A 100 13.74 -0.28 -21.24
N ASN A 101 14.98 -0.10 -20.76
CA ASN A 101 15.61 1.20 -20.47
C ASN A 101 14.90 2.00 -19.35
N PHE A 102 14.19 1.31 -18.46
CA PHE A 102 13.57 1.94 -17.30
C PHE A 102 14.59 2.13 -16.17
N ASP A 103 14.58 3.30 -15.51
CA ASP A 103 15.35 3.56 -14.28
C ASP A 103 16.84 3.16 -14.33
N THR A 104 17.53 3.39 -15.44
CA THR A 104 18.91 2.89 -15.61
C THR A 104 19.95 3.59 -14.73
N GLY A 105 19.65 4.79 -14.20
CA GLY A 105 20.55 5.52 -13.30
C GLY A 105 20.61 4.91 -11.88
N PRO A 106 21.79 4.86 -11.21
CA PRO A 106 21.97 4.15 -9.93
C PRO A 106 20.97 4.50 -8.81
N ILE A 107 20.56 5.77 -8.74
CA ILE A 107 19.57 6.25 -7.77
C ILE A 107 18.17 5.70 -8.11
N PHE A 108 17.79 5.71 -9.39
CA PHE A 108 16.46 5.31 -9.84
C PHE A 108 16.27 3.79 -9.83
N GLN A 109 17.33 3.00 -10.02
CA GLN A 109 17.28 1.54 -9.94
C GLN A 109 16.69 1.04 -8.61
N ARG A 110 16.95 1.76 -7.51
CA ARG A 110 16.48 1.43 -6.16
C ARG A 110 14.99 1.66 -5.96
N THR A 111 14.35 2.38 -6.89
CA THR A 111 12.92 2.72 -6.83
C THR A 111 12.12 2.09 -7.97
N THR A 112 12.75 1.21 -8.78
CA THR A 112 12.09 0.45 -9.85
C THR A 112 11.03 -0.50 -9.31
N GLU A 113 11.41 -1.40 -8.41
CA GLU A 113 10.50 -2.39 -7.82
C GLU A 113 9.27 -1.75 -7.16
N PRO A 114 9.41 -0.76 -6.24
CA PRO A 114 8.25 -0.13 -5.64
C PRO A 114 7.39 0.60 -6.68
N THR A 115 7.99 1.12 -7.76
CA THR A 115 7.19 1.71 -8.85
C THR A 115 6.36 0.65 -9.54
N LEU A 116 6.95 -0.46 -9.97
CA LEU A 116 6.26 -1.53 -10.68
C LEU A 116 5.11 -2.15 -9.87
N GLN A 117 5.23 -2.18 -8.54
CA GLN A 117 4.17 -2.61 -7.63
C GLN A 117 2.87 -1.79 -7.80
N HIS A 118 2.96 -0.46 -7.90
CA HIS A 118 1.78 0.39 -8.12
C HIS A 118 1.13 0.21 -9.49
N TYR A 119 1.89 -0.30 -10.48
CA TYR A 119 1.36 -0.64 -11.79
C TYR A 119 0.91 -2.10 -11.90
N GLY A 120 0.96 -2.89 -10.82
CA GLY A 120 0.31 -4.19 -10.75
C GLY A 120 1.22 -5.41 -10.64
N LEU A 121 2.54 -5.25 -10.78
CA LEU A 121 3.44 -6.39 -10.63
C LEU A 121 3.50 -6.85 -9.17
N ARG A 122 3.71 -8.15 -8.98
CA ARG A 122 3.92 -8.75 -7.65
C ARG A 122 5.34 -8.50 -7.19
N THR A 123 5.51 -7.84 -6.04
CA THR A 123 6.82 -7.42 -5.51
C THR A 123 6.97 -7.75 -4.03
N ARG A 124 8.16 -7.44 -3.49
CA ARG A 124 8.49 -7.56 -2.06
C ARG A 124 7.94 -6.40 -1.22
N TRP A 125 7.21 -5.46 -1.83
CA TRP A 125 6.70 -4.26 -1.18
C TRP A 125 5.22 -4.38 -0.81
N LEU A 126 4.86 -3.76 0.30
CA LEU A 126 3.49 -3.59 0.77
C LEU A 126 3.02 -2.16 0.47
N ASP A 127 1.88 -2.00 -0.19
CA ASP A 127 1.28 -0.68 -0.45
C ASP A 127 0.69 -0.08 0.83
N LEU A 128 1.00 1.17 1.08
CA LEU A 128 0.53 1.97 2.21
C LEU A 128 0.10 3.35 1.68
N VAL A 129 -0.65 4.08 2.49
CA VAL A 129 -1.02 5.47 2.20
C VAL A 129 -0.90 6.34 3.43
N ASP A 130 -0.66 7.64 3.25
CA ASP A 130 -0.62 8.62 4.34
C ASP A 130 -1.94 9.42 4.47
N SER A 131 -2.98 9.03 3.72
CA SER A 131 -4.21 9.80 3.57
C SER A 131 -5.46 8.98 3.88
N ILE A 132 -6.34 9.54 4.71
CA ILE A 132 -7.58 8.88 5.17
C ILE A 132 -8.52 8.59 3.98
N PRO A 133 -8.83 9.54 3.07
CA PRO A 133 -9.68 9.26 1.92
C PRO A 133 -9.14 8.13 1.02
N HIS A 134 -7.82 8.04 0.83
CA HIS A 134 -7.21 6.99 0.02
C HIS A 134 -7.27 5.63 0.73
N ALA A 135 -7.06 5.59 2.04
CA ALA A 135 -7.26 4.37 2.82
C ALA A 135 -8.72 3.93 2.79
N LEU A 136 -9.67 4.87 2.86
CA LEU A 136 -11.10 4.58 2.71
C LEU A 136 -11.43 4.03 1.32
N PHE A 137 -10.84 4.58 0.25
CA PHE A 137 -11.03 4.05 -1.10
C PHE A 137 -10.70 2.56 -1.16
N PHE A 138 -9.50 2.16 -0.72
CA PHE A 138 -9.09 0.75 -0.72
C PHE A 138 -9.90 -0.14 0.24
N ALA A 139 -10.46 0.44 1.30
CA ALA A 139 -11.31 -0.28 2.24
C ALA A 139 -12.76 -0.45 1.75
N THR A 140 -13.19 0.34 0.76
CA THR A 140 -14.58 0.38 0.27
C THR A 140 -14.72 -0.05 -1.18
N HIS A 141 -13.63 -0.14 -1.94
CA HIS A 141 -13.59 -0.59 -3.33
C HIS A 141 -12.86 -1.92 -3.47
N ARG A 142 -13.31 -2.74 -4.41
CA ARG A 142 -12.67 -4.01 -4.76
C ARG A 142 -12.24 -3.99 -6.22
N LEU A 143 -11.08 -4.56 -6.49
CA LEU A 143 -10.61 -4.82 -7.84
C LEU A 143 -11.36 -6.02 -8.41
N VAL A 144 -11.95 -5.86 -9.59
CA VAL A 144 -12.60 -6.94 -10.35
C VAL A 144 -12.03 -7.02 -11.77
N THR A 145 -12.07 -8.21 -12.34
CA THR A 145 -11.79 -8.39 -13.78
C THR A 145 -13.03 -8.01 -14.58
N SER A 146 -12.83 -7.32 -15.71
CA SER A 146 -13.95 -7.01 -16.61
C SER A 146 -14.57 -8.32 -17.14
N PRO A 147 -15.90 -8.46 -17.11
CA PRO A 147 -16.57 -9.62 -17.69
C PRO A 147 -16.51 -9.62 -19.23
N PHE A 148 -16.18 -8.49 -19.86
CA PHE A 148 -16.11 -8.34 -21.31
C PHE A 148 -14.67 -8.47 -21.84
N ASP A 149 -13.68 -8.09 -21.05
CA ASP A 149 -12.26 -8.17 -21.41
C ASP A 149 -11.41 -8.61 -20.19
N PRO A 150 -11.01 -9.89 -20.11
CA PRO A 150 -10.25 -10.42 -18.99
C PRO A 150 -8.90 -9.72 -18.73
N SER A 151 -8.34 -9.04 -19.75
CA SER A 151 -7.10 -8.28 -19.66
C SER A 151 -7.28 -6.95 -18.91
N LYS A 152 -8.53 -6.49 -18.75
CA LYS A 152 -8.84 -5.24 -18.06
C LYS A 152 -9.41 -5.49 -16.66
N LYS A 153 -9.07 -4.58 -15.75
CA LYS A 153 -9.59 -4.56 -14.38
C LYS A 153 -10.34 -3.27 -14.09
N ALA A 154 -11.21 -3.27 -13.09
CA ALA A 154 -11.89 -2.08 -12.62
C ALA A 154 -11.96 -2.10 -11.10
N TYR A 155 -11.88 -0.92 -10.47
CA TYR A 155 -12.29 -0.78 -9.07
C TYR A 155 -13.77 -0.49 -9.04
N ILE A 156 -14.51 -1.36 -8.34
CA ILE A 156 -15.95 -1.17 -8.12
C ILE A 156 -16.24 -1.06 -6.63
N LYS A 157 -17.31 -0.33 -6.31
CA LYS A 157 -17.81 -0.19 -4.94
C LYS A 157 -18.15 -1.58 -4.37
N SER A 158 -17.62 -1.91 -3.19
CA SER A 158 -17.85 -3.20 -2.54
C SER A 158 -19.30 -3.30 -2.03
N PRO A 159 -20.11 -4.29 -2.44
CA PRO A 159 -21.57 -4.22 -2.33
C PRO A 159 -22.10 -4.18 -0.90
N LYS A 160 -21.53 -4.95 0.05
CA LYS A 160 -21.88 -4.97 1.48
C LYS A 160 -20.70 -5.55 2.27
N GLY A 161 -20.56 -5.16 3.53
CA GLY A 161 -19.61 -5.76 4.45
C GLY A 161 -18.95 -4.76 5.37
N GLU A 162 -17.89 -5.23 6.01
CA GLU A 162 -17.06 -4.46 6.92
C GLU A 162 -15.75 -4.09 6.21
N GLY A 163 -15.43 -2.80 6.25
CA GLY A 163 -14.14 -2.27 5.82
C GLY A 163 -13.20 -2.21 7.02
N VAL A 164 -11.90 -2.31 6.76
CA VAL A 164 -10.87 -2.13 7.77
C VAL A 164 -9.78 -1.20 7.26
N ILE A 165 -9.34 -0.29 8.12
CA ILE A 165 -8.09 0.44 7.97
C ILE A 165 -7.11 -0.08 9.02
N TYR A 166 -5.97 -0.56 8.54
CA TYR A 166 -4.80 -0.87 9.37
C TYR A 166 -4.01 0.41 9.59
N VAL A 167 -3.70 0.69 10.85
CA VAL A 167 -2.72 1.71 11.24
C VAL A 167 -1.41 0.99 11.50
N ILE A 168 -0.38 1.39 10.78
CA ILE A 168 0.89 0.67 10.69
C ILE A 168 2.01 1.62 11.11
N ASP A 169 2.76 1.21 12.12
CA ASP A 169 3.96 1.90 12.57
C ASP A 169 5.15 1.43 11.71
N VAL A 170 5.70 2.35 10.90
CA VAL A 170 6.86 2.05 10.06
C VAL A 170 8.20 2.35 10.73
N GLY A 171 8.19 2.77 12.00
CA GLY A 171 9.38 3.09 12.77
C GLY A 171 9.96 4.46 12.45
N ASP A 172 11.14 4.70 12.99
CA ASP A 172 11.91 5.91 12.70
C ASP A 172 12.56 5.76 11.33
N ILE A 173 12.37 6.76 10.47
CA ILE A 173 12.84 6.74 9.09
C ILE A 173 14.03 7.69 8.91
N THR A 174 15.06 7.22 8.21
CA THR A 174 16.26 8.00 7.87
C THR A 174 16.52 7.94 6.36
N PRO A 175 16.99 9.02 5.71
CA PRO A 175 17.19 9.01 4.26
C PRO A 175 18.19 7.93 3.81
N ALA A 176 17.76 7.04 2.92
CA ALA A 176 18.62 6.01 2.36
C ALA A 176 19.64 6.64 1.40
N SER A 177 20.85 6.07 1.33
CA SER A 177 21.93 6.60 0.49
C SER A 177 22.67 5.50 -0.27
N VAL A 178 23.18 5.84 -1.46
CA VAL A 178 24.04 4.98 -2.29
C VAL A 178 25.25 5.78 -2.75
N ALA A 179 26.45 5.23 -2.58
CA ALA A 179 27.72 5.88 -2.94
C ALA A 179 27.83 7.33 -2.43
N GLY A 180 27.40 7.58 -1.18
CA GLY A 180 27.43 8.90 -0.55
C GLY A 180 26.34 9.89 -1.01
N SER A 181 25.42 9.47 -1.90
CA SER A 181 24.31 10.30 -2.37
C SER A 181 22.97 9.79 -1.82
N THR A 182 22.18 10.68 -1.24
CA THR A 182 20.82 10.36 -0.78
C THR A 182 19.91 10.01 -1.95
N ILE A 183 19.11 8.96 -1.78
CA ILE A 183 18.11 8.52 -2.74
C ILE A 183 16.80 9.24 -2.42
N PRO A 184 16.28 10.10 -3.30
CA PRO A 184 15.03 10.81 -3.06
C PRO A 184 13.89 9.83 -2.75
N GLY A 185 13.13 10.10 -1.69
CA GLY A 185 11.95 9.33 -1.33
C GLY A 185 12.21 7.92 -0.83
N LEU A 186 13.44 7.49 -0.65
CA LEU A 186 13.76 6.18 -0.06
C LEU A 186 14.33 6.38 1.34
N PHE A 187 13.85 5.58 2.29
CA PHE A 187 14.23 5.67 3.70
C PHE A 187 14.51 4.30 4.29
N ASP A 188 15.54 4.23 5.11
CA ASP A 188 15.83 3.09 5.98
C ASP A 188 15.11 3.28 7.31
N THR A 189 14.61 2.18 7.87
CA THR A 189 13.92 2.18 9.17
C THR A 189 14.86 1.69 10.28
N ASP A 190 14.63 2.15 11.51
CA ASP A 190 15.34 1.71 12.72
C ASP A 190 15.29 0.19 12.96
N TRP A 191 14.29 -0.49 12.42
CA TRP A 191 14.13 -1.94 12.51
C TRP A 191 14.63 -2.73 11.29
N GLY A 192 15.37 -2.08 10.38
CA GLY A 192 16.03 -2.72 9.24
C GLY A 192 15.15 -2.94 8.00
N GLY A 193 13.90 -2.50 8.00
CA GLY A 193 13.06 -2.40 6.80
C GLY A 193 13.38 -1.17 5.97
N THR A 194 12.74 -1.06 4.80
CA THR A 194 12.84 0.10 3.90
C THR A 194 11.44 0.65 3.60
N VAL A 195 11.33 1.97 3.49
CA VAL A 195 10.11 2.68 3.13
C VAL A 195 10.37 3.57 1.92
N CYS A 196 9.42 3.65 0.99
CA CYS A 196 9.53 4.46 -0.23
C CYS A 196 8.30 5.36 -0.41
N ASP A 197 8.53 6.67 -0.49
CA ASP A 197 7.57 7.68 -0.94
C ASP A 197 7.82 7.96 -2.43
N LEU A 198 6.96 7.43 -3.29
CA LEU A 198 7.12 7.57 -4.73
C LEU A 198 6.93 9.00 -5.25
N ARG A 199 6.25 9.89 -4.51
CA ARG A 199 6.18 11.31 -4.90
C ARG A 199 7.53 11.98 -4.89
N ARG A 200 8.39 11.55 -3.96
CA ARG A 200 9.73 12.08 -3.78
C ARG A 200 10.73 11.29 -4.63
N ALA A 201 10.48 10.01 -4.85
CA ALA A 201 11.38 9.14 -5.60
C ALA A 201 11.22 9.23 -7.12
N LYS A 202 10.03 9.60 -7.61
CA LYS A 202 9.71 9.67 -9.04
C LYS A 202 9.22 11.06 -9.44
N PRO A 203 9.56 11.51 -10.66
CA PRO A 203 9.04 12.74 -11.24
C PRO A 203 7.52 12.66 -11.45
N SER A 204 6.88 13.83 -11.59
CA SER A 204 5.41 13.99 -11.67
C SER A 204 4.73 13.31 -12.87
N HIS A 205 5.49 12.80 -13.83
CA HIS A 205 4.93 12.01 -14.93
C HIS A 205 4.55 10.57 -14.53
N ALA A 206 4.94 10.12 -13.33
CA ALA A 206 4.42 8.92 -12.68
C ALA A 206 3.20 9.30 -11.81
N LEU A 207 2.01 9.40 -12.41
CA LEU A 207 0.81 9.90 -11.72
C LEU A 207 0.08 8.82 -10.91
N ARG A 208 0.28 7.54 -11.24
CA ARG A 208 -0.38 6.38 -10.61
C ARG A 208 0.00 5.91 -9.20
N PRO A 209 0.87 6.54 -8.38
CA PRO A 209 1.06 6.12 -6.98
C PRO A 209 -0.16 6.34 -6.05
N HIS A 210 -1.38 6.20 -6.60
CA HIS A 210 -2.70 6.57 -6.09
C HIS A 210 -2.83 8.07 -5.91
N ALA A 211 -2.53 8.76 -7.02
CA ALA A 211 -2.41 10.20 -7.22
C ALA A 211 -1.82 10.97 -6.03
N GLN A 212 -0.67 10.46 -5.59
CA GLN A 212 0.31 11.07 -4.69
C GLN A 212 0.11 10.88 -3.18
N HIS A 213 -0.60 9.84 -2.74
CA HIS A 213 -0.59 9.45 -1.33
C HIS A 213 0.00 8.07 -1.06
N GLY A 214 0.52 7.41 -2.10
CA GLY A 214 1.13 6.08 -2.01
C GLY A 214 2.51 6.09 -1.38
N TRP A 215 2.65 5.19 -0.41
CA TRP A 215 3.91 4.78 0.20
C TRP A 215 4.08 3.29 0.01
N LEU A 216 5.31 2.81 0.04
CA LEU A 216 5.59 1.38 0.07
C LEU A 216 6.51 1.05 1.24
N CYS A 217 6.28 -0.10 1.87
CA CYS A 217 7.13 -0.60 2.92
C CYS A 217 7.54 -2.04 2.62
N ARG A 218 8.80 -2.37 2.88
CA ARG A 218 9.31 -3.75 2.87
C ARG A 218 10.07 -4.04 4.15
N GLY A 219 10.01 -5.29 4.60
CA GLY A 219 10.84 -5.75 5.71
C GLY A 219 12.31 -5.92 5.32
N PRO A 220 13.19 -6.19 6.30
CA PRO A 220 14.53 -6.69 6.01
C PRO A 220 14.44 -8.03 5.26
N ASP A 221 15.54 -8.42 4.63
CA ASP A 221 15.62 -9.67 3.87
C ASP A 221 15.15 -10.86 4.73
N GLY A 222 14.27 -11.69 4.15
CA GLY A 222 13.64 -12.83 4.81
C GLY A 222 12.40 -12.50 5.66
N LYS A 223 12.10 -11.23 5.97
CA LYS A 223 10.86 -10.86 6.65
C LYS A 223 9.72 -10.63 5.65
N LEU A 224 8.88 -11.64 5.52
CA LEU A 224 7.79 -11.66 4.54
C LEU A 224 6.46 -11.09 5.04
N ASP A 225 6.28 -10.90 6.34
CA ASP A 225 5.03 -10.40 6.92
C ASP A 225 5.30 -9.21 7.83
N LEU A 226 4.56 -8.12 7.63
CA LEU A 226 4.62 -6.90 8.43
C LEU A 226 3.48 -6.78 9.45
N TRP A 227 2.77 -7.87 9.75
CA TRP A 227 1.67 -7.88 10.71
C TRP A 227 2.05 -7.36 12.11
N ASP A 228 3.29 -7.60 12.53
CA ASP A 228 3.80 -7.15 13.83
C ASP A 228 3.88 -5.62 13.98
N ARG A 229 3.91 -4.91 12.84
CA ARG A 229 3.89 -3.45 12.71
C ARG A 229 2.49 -2.83 12.77
N VAL A 230 1.43 -3.64 12.73
CA VAL A 230 0.07 -3.14 12.91
C VAL A 230 -0.14 -2.76 14.38
N ILE A 231 -0.42 -1.48 14.63
CA ILE A 231 -0.67 -0.96 15.98
C ILE A 231 -2.17 -0.84 16.29
N LEU A 232 -3.02 -0.70 15.26
CA LEU A 232 -4.46 -0.59 15.42
C LEU A 232 -5.21 -1.06 14.16
N ARG A 233 -6.39 -1.64 14.36
CA ARG A 233 -7.36 -1.95 13.32
C ARG A 233 -8.63 -1.12 13.54
N ILE A 234 -9.05 -0.36 12.54
CA ILE A 234 -10.24 0.48 12.59
C ILE A 234 -11.27 -0.08 11.63
N PHE A 235 -12.40 -0.52 12.17
CA PHE A 235 -13.50 -1.14 11.45
C PHE A 235 -14.66 -0.15 11.25
N PHE A 236 -15.39 -0.32 10.16
CA PHE A 236 -16.59 0.43 9.85
C PHE A 236 -17.47 -0.34 8.87
N ASN A 237 -18.75 0.00 8.83
CA ASN A 237 -19.65 -0.49 7.80
C ASN A 237 -19.34 0.19 6.46
N VAL A 238 -19.14 -0.59 5.40
CA VAL A 238 -18.81 -0.05 4.06
C VAL A 238 -19.94 0.82 3.50
N ALA A 239 -21.21 0.49 3.79
CA ALA A 239 -22.35 1.26 3.32
C ALA A 239 -22.38 2.66 3.97
N ASP A 240 -22.04 2.75 5.25
CA ASP A 240 -21.99 4.02 5.98
C ASP A 240 -20.77 4.85 5.59
N ALA A 241 -19.64 4.19 5.30
CA ALA A 241 -18.37 4.85 5.00
C ALA A 241 -18.24 5.36 3.56
N ARG A 242 -18.98 4.78 2.62
CA ARG A 242 -18.93 5.17 1.21
C ARG A 242 -19.29 6.66 0.98
N PRO A 243 -20.40 7.18 1.53
CA PRO A 243 -20.71 8.61 1.44
C PRO A 243 -19.66 9.56 2.03
N TRP A 244 -18.67 9.06 2.79
CA TRP A 244 -17.61 9.91 3.35
C TRP A 244 -16.59 10.37 2.29
N ILE A 245 -16.50 9.65 1.16
CA ILE A 245 -15.56 9.94 0.08
C ILE A 245 -16.23 10.10 -1.30
N ASP A 246 -17.48 9.66 -1.46
CA ASP A 246 -18.20 9.75 -2.74
C ASP A 246 -18.28 11.20 -3.26
N GLY A 247 -18.06 11.37 -4.56
CA GLY A 247 -18.24 12.66 -5.24
C GLY A 247 -17.00 13.56 -5.28
N ALA A 248 -15.89 13.13 -4.67
CA ALA A 248 -14.61 13.80 -4.82
C ALA A 248 -13.77 13.09 -5.90
N LEU A 249 -13.51 13.77 -7.02
CA LEU A 249 -12.74 13.24 -8.14
C LEU A 249 -11.38 12.63 -7.72
N SER A 250 -10.74 13.21 -6.69
CA SER A 250 -9.45 12.74 -6.16
C SER A 250 -9.49 11.33 -5.54
N VAL A 251 -10.68 10.79 -5.30
CA VAL A 251 -10.91 9.46 -4.71
C VAL A 251 -11.91 8.62 -5.50
N GLU A 252 -12.24 9.05 -6.73
CA GLU A 252 -12.91 8.19 -7.71
C GLU A 252 -11.86 7.33 -8.46
N PRO A 253 -12.24 6.15 -8.98
CA PRO A 253 -11.30 5.24 -9.65
C PRO A 253 -10.45 5.91 -10.75
N GLU A 254 -11.04 6.79 -11.56
CA GLU A 254 -10.37 7.52 -12.64
C GLU A 254 -9.34 8.52 -12.11
N GLY A 255 -9.59 9.13 -10.95
CA GLY A 255 -8.65 10.02 -10.28
C GLY A 255 -7.51 9.27 -9.60
N MET A 256 -7.81 8.10 -9.01
CA MET A 256 -6.83 7.24 -8.35
C MET A 256 -5.91 6.51 -9.35
N PHE A 257 -6.41 6.25 -10.57
CA PHE A 257 -5.75 5.46 -11.61
C PHE A 257 -5.87 6.15 -12.97
N PRO A 258 -5.11 7.24 -13.21
CA PRO A 258 -5.20 7.98 -14.45
C PRO A 258 -4.88 7.11 -15.68
N PRO A 259 -5.49 7.42 -16.84
CA PRO A 259 -5.25 6.69 -18.08
C PRO A 259 -3.86 7.06 -18.66
N PRO A 260 -3.36 6.29 -19.65
CA PRO A 260 -2.00 6.46 -20.18
C PRO A 260 -1.81 7.77 -20.95
N SER A 261 -2.88 8.49 -21.28
CA SER A 261 -2.79 9.83 -21.86
C SER A 261 -2.26 10.88 -20.89
N TRP A 262 -2.34 10.62 -19.58
CA TRP A 262 -1.85 11.52 -18.52
C TRP A 262 -0.60 10.96 -17.81
N ASP A 263 -0.49 9.63 -17.72
CA ASP A 263 0.61 8.95 -17.03
C ASP A 263 1.60 8.35 -18.04
N GLU A 264 2.73 9.04 -18.25
CA GLU A 264 3.76 8.60 -19.19
C GLU A 264 4.48 7.33 -18.73
N VAL A 265 4.61 7.11 -17.41
CA VAL A 265 5.14 5.84 -16.90
C VAL A 265 4.18 4.71 -17.24
N PHE A 266 2.88 4.88 -17.02
CA PHE A 266 1.89 3.87 -17.38
C PHE A 266 1.94 3.57 -18.88
N LYS A 267 1.94 4.61 -19.72
CA LYS A 267 2.00 4.50 -21.18
C LYS A 267 3.23 3.72 -21.66
N MET A 268 4.38 3.95 -21.03
CA MET A 268 5.58 3.18 -21.30
C MET A 268 5.44 1.72 -20.83
N LEU A 269 4.89 1.49 -19.63
CA LEU A 269 4.74 0.15 -19.05
C LEU A 269 3.75 -0.75 -19.82
N ILE A 270 2.77 -0.19 -20.53
CA ILE A 270 1.86 -0.97 -21.39
C ILE A 270 2.38 -1.16 -22.82
N SER A 271 3.58 -0.69 -23.12
CA SER A 271 4.17 -0.85 -24.46
C SER A 271 4.38 -2.32 -24.83
N GLU A 272 4.33 -2.61 -26.12
CA GLU A 272 4.60 -3.95 -26.67
C GLU A 272 5.95 -4.51 -26.20
N LYS A 273 6.95 -3.63 -26.07
CA LYS A 273 8.29 -3.95 -25.56
C LYS A 273 8.23 -4.55 -24.15
N VAL A 274 7.49 -3.92 -23.24
CA VAL A 274 7.33 -4.39 -21.85
C VAL A 274 6.47 -5.66 -21.80
N ASN A 275 5.39 -5.71 -22.58
CA ASN A 275 4.51 -6.89 -22.64
C ASN A 275 5.26 -8.12 -23.16
N THR A 276 6.09 -7.96 -24.19
CA THR A 276 6.94 -9.03 -24.73
C THR A 276 7.92 -9.52 -23.68
N PHE A 277 8.58 -8.60 -22.96
CA PHE A 277 9.49 -8.94 -21.87
C PHE A 277 8.78 -9.75 -20.77
N LEU A 278 7.67 -9.27 -20.23
CA LEU A 278 6.90 -9.97 -19.18
C LEU A 278 6.37 -11.33 -19.64
N THR A 279 6.04 -11.47 -20.93
CA THR A 279 5.64 -12.76 -21.50
C THR A 279 6.81 -13.73 -21.57
N SER A 280 8.02 -13.26 -21.92
CA SER A 280 9.22 -14.10 -21.90
C SER A 280 9.61 -14.56 -20.50
N GLU A 281 9.50 -13.70 -19.48
CA GLU A 281 9.76 -14.06 -18.08
C GLU A 281 8.74 -15.09 -17.56
N ARG A 282 7.47 -14.96 -17.94
CA ARG A 282 6.46 -16.00 -17.62
C ARG A 282 6.78 -17.34 -18.27
N ALA A 283 7.29 -17.34 -19.50
CA ALA A 283 7.68 -18.56 -20.20
C ALA A 283 8.88 -19.28 -19.54
N THR A 284 9.70 -18.59 -18.76
CA THR A 284 10.78 -19.20 -17.95
C THR A 284 10.30 -19.65 -16.56
N GLY A 285 9.01 -19.50 -16.25
CA GLY A 285 8.41 -19.90 -14.98
C GLY A 285 8.31 -18.78 -13.95
N LEU A 286 8.72 -17.54 -14.27
CA LEU A 286 8.70 -16.41 -13.36
C LEU A 286 7.47 -15.50 -13.61
N ASP A 287 6.35 -15.77 -12.91
CA ASP A 287 5.11 -15.00 -13.05
C ASP A 287 4.95 -13.89 -11.99
N LEU A 288 5.37 -12.68 -12.33
CA LEU A 288 5.11 -11.47 -11.53
C LEU A 288 3.72 -10.88 -11.79
N GLY A 289 2.90 -11.48 -12.66
CA GLY A 289 1.64 -10.92 -13.13
C GLY A 289 1.82 -9.98 -14.32
N GLU A 290 0.88 -9.07 -14.47
CA GLU A 290 0.77 -8.18 -15.63
C GLU A 290 0.60 -6.74 -15.16
N ILE A 291 0.94 -5.79 -16.03
CA ILE A 291 0.65 -4.38 -15.79
C ILE A 291 -0.87 -4.20 -15.78
N LEU A 292 -1.40 -3.64 -14.69
CA LEU A 292 -2.83 -3.43 -14.51
C LEU A 292 -3.33 -2.36 -15.48
N ASN A 293 -4.10 -2.83 -16.45
CA ASN A 293 -4.85 -1.99 -17.36
C ASN A 293 -6.27 -1.81 -16.81
N PHE A 294 -6.62 -0.58 -16.48
CA PHE A 294 -7.93 -0.27 -15.92
C PHE A 294 -8.93 0.11 -17.02
N ASP A 295 -10.14 -0.44 -16.93
CA ASP A 295 -11.30 0.04 -17.66
C ASP A 295 -12.24 0.74 -16.68
N PHE A 296 -12.69 1.93 -17.07
CA PHE A 296 -13.66 2.71 -16.32
C PHE A 296 -14.92 2.99 -17.14
N HIS A 297 -15.06 2.32 -18.30
CA HIS A 297 -16.17 2.46 -19.23
C HIS A 297 -17.22 1.33 -19.08
#